data_AF-A0A6P0NRK0-F1
#
_entry.id   AF-A0A6P0NRK0-F1
#
_cell.length_a   1.000
_cell.length_b   1.000
_cell.length_c   1.000
_cell.angle_alpha   90.00
_cell.angle_beta   90.00
_cell.angle_gamma   90.00
#
_symmetry.space_group_name_H-M   'P 1'
#
loop_
_entity.id
_entity.type
_entity.pdbx_description
1 polymer ?
#
loop_
_entity_poly.entity_id
_entity_poly.type
_entity_poly.pdbx_seq_one_letter_code
_entity_poly.pdbx_strand_id
1 'polypeptide(L)'
;MSKREEDINTEEINSSGGENTGDIEVSSDNGEVNTGNIESLGDSEDSGNIDVNAEGDINTENISSIGNNSGDISVNSQEGSVNTNNIETIAEAGNSGDINIVAIDDISTGNISSIGNNNSGDISVNSQASSVNTNNITTQAETGTAGDIDISARNNINTGNITSTNPQGSGNINLTTEVGKINTGEVFTDTGKINLNQPNNNISSVVENNPISITPSSTPSTTATGFDINI
;
A
#
# COMPACT_ATOMS: atom_id res chain seq x y z
N MET A 1 -10.96 -2.99 -31.44
CA MET A 1 -11.00 -3.30 -30.00
C MET A 1 -12.33 -3.96 -29.74
N SER A 2 -12.34 -5.28 -29.52
CA SER A 2 -13.53 -5.98 -29.03
C SER A 2 -13.55 -5.74 -27.53
N LYS A 3 -14.63 -5.17 -27.00
CA LYS A 3 -14.90 -5.19 -25.56
C LYS A 3 -14.88 -6.67 -25.15
N ARG A 4 -14.08 -7.09 -24.17
CA ARG A 4 -14.22 -8.44 -23.64
C ARG A 4 -15.55 -8.40 -22.88
N GLU A 5 -16.45 -9.36 -23.09
CA GLU A 5 -17.81 -9.33 -22.53
C GLU A 5 -17.86 -9.39 -20.99
N GLU A 6 -16.69 -9.42 -20.35
CA GLU A 6 -16.49 -9.58 -18.91
C GLU A 6 -15.83 -8.36 -18.26
N ASP A 7 -15.45 -7.33 -19.04
CA ASP A 7 -14.88 -6.09 -18.49
C ASP A 7 -15.95 -5.31 -17.71
N ILE A 8 -15.67 -4.97 -16.46
CA ILE A 8 -16.49 -4.04 -15.69
C ILE A 8 -16.03 -2.62 -16.02
N ASN A 9 -17.00 -1.76 -16.36
CA ASN A 9 -16.76 -0.36 -16.66
C ASN A 9 -17.84 0.48 -15.95
N THR A 10 -17.47 1.15 -14.87
CA THR A 10 -18.36 1.98 -14.05
C THR A 10 -17.75 3.36 -13.82
N GLU A 11 -18.58 4.37 -13.57
CA GLU A 11 -18.08 5.71 -13.25
C GLU A 11 -17.79 5.83 -11.75
N GLU A 12 -18.69 5.34 -10.90
CA GLU A 12 -18.57 5.46 -9.44
C GLU A 12 -19.42 4.36 -8.79
N ILE A 13 -18.97 3.81 -7.66
CA ILE A 13 -19.67 2.78 -6.89
C ILE A 13 -19.71 3.20 -5.43
N ASN A 14 -20.89 3.54 -4.93
CA ASN A 14 -21.05 4.03 -3.56
C ASN A 14 -22.03 3.17 -2.76
N SER A 15 -21.65 2.85 -1.53
CA SER A 15 -22.49 2.28 -0.49
C SER A 15 -22.54 3.28 0.66
N SER A 16 -23.72 3.86 0.91
CA SER A 16 -23.93 4.84 1.99
C SER A 16 -25.24 4.55 2.72
N GLY A 17 -25.25 4.81 4.01
CA GLY A 17 -26.41 4.53 4.87
C GLY A 17 -26.30 5.26 6.21
N GLY A 18 -27.46 5.55 6.81
CA GLY A 18 -27.54 6.05 8.19
C GLY A 18 -27.43 4.93 9.25
N GLU A 19 -27.30 3.68 8.80
CA GLU A 19 -26.92 2.49 9.57
C GLU A 19 -25.58 1.97 9.02
N ASN A 20 -25.12 0.78 9.43
CA ASN A 20 -23.96 0.14 8.80
C ASN A 20 -24.12 0.09 7.28
N THR A 21 -23.09 0.49 6.54
CA THR A 21 -23.15 0.37 5.07
C THR A 21 -22.99 -1.09 4.64
N GLY A 22 -23.48 -1.40 3.44
CA GLY A 22 -23.27 -2.71 2.84
C GLY A 22 -21.87 -2.82 2.25
N ASP A 23 -21.35 -4.04 2.22
CA ASP A 23 -20.11 -4.35 1.51
C ASP A 23 -20.24 -4.07 0.01
N ILE A 24 -19.12 -3.66 -0.60
CA ILE A 24 -19.00 -3.46 -2.04
C ILE A 24 -18.12 -4.59 -2.59
N GLU A 25 -18.69 -5.38 -3.49
CA GLU A 25 -17.96 -6.42 -4.23
C GLU A 25 -18.00 -6.10 -5.73
N VAL A 26 -16.83 -5.97 -6.35
CA VAL A 26 -16.65 -5.75 -7.78
C VAL A 26 -15.76 -6.87 -8.33
N SER A 27 -16.34 -7.82 -9.06
CA SER A 27 -15.60 -8.98 -9.57
C SER A 27 -15.74 -9.14 -11.08
N SER A 28 -14.61 -9.19 -11.78
CA SER A 28 -14.52 -9.56 -13.20
C SER A 28 -13.72 -10.86 -13.36
N ASP A 29 -14.40 -11.94 -13.75
CA ASP A 29 -13.83 -13.29 -13.76
C ASP A 29 -12.85 -13.56 -14.92
N ASN A 30 -12.98 -12.89 -16.08
CA ASN A 30 -12.02 -12.99 -17.18
C ASN A 30 -11.76 -11.63 -17.89
N GLY A 31 -11.96 -10.52 -17.19
CA GLY A 31 -11.84 -9.18 -17.74
C GLY A 31 -11.10 -8.22 -16.81
N GLU A 32 -11.09 -6.96 -17.22
CA GLU A 32 -10.56 -5.84 -16.44
C GLU A 32 -11.67 -5.21 -15.59
N VAL A 33 -11.28 -4.56 -14.49
CA VAL A 33 -12.16 -3.64 -13.75
C VAL A 33 -11.69 -2.22 -14.02
N ASN A 34 -12.56 -1.41 -14.63
CA ASN A 34 -12.35 0.01 -14.84
C ASN A 34 -13.46 0.78 -14.12
N THR A 35 -13.16 1.40 -12.99
CA THR A 35 -14.12 2.19 -12.22
C THR A 35 -13.56 3.54 -11.83
N GLY A 36 -14.39 4.54 -11.54
CA GLY A 36 -13.92 5.73 -10.83
C GLY A 36 -13.82 5.46 -9.34
N ASN A 37 -14.41 6.32 -8.51
CA ASN A 37 -14.33 6.15 -7.05
C ASN A 37 -15.16 4.94 -6.60
N ILE A 38 -14.68 4.29 -5.54
CA ILE A 38 -15.42 3.25 -4.81
C ILE A 38 -15.48 3.67 -3.35
N GLU A 39 -16.67 3.93 -2.83
CA GLU A 39 -16.83 4.54 -1.51
C GLU A 39 -17.83 3.78 -0.65
N SER A 40 -17.39 3.33 0.53
CA SER A 40 -18.23 2.77 1.58
C SER A 40 -18.26 3.75 2.75
N LEU A 41 -19.37 4.48 2.93
CA LEU A 41 -19.46 5.66 3.80
C LEU A 41 -20.53 5.49 4.89
N GLY A 42 -20.11 5.10 6.09
CA GLY A 42 -20.93 5.00 7.30
C GLY A 42 -20.95 6.32 8.07
N ASP A 43 -21.99 7.14 7.87
CA ASP A 43 -22.08 8.49 8.47
C ASP A 43 -21.94 8.52 10.00
N SER A 44 -22.54 7.56 10.70
CA SER A 44 -22.58 7.52 12.18
C SER A 44 -22.49 6.10 12.72
N GLU A 45 -22.11 5.16 11.86
CA GLU A 45 -22.06 3.72 12.10
C GLU A 45 -20.89 3.14 11.28
N ASP A 46 -20.77 1.82 11.22
CA ASP A 46 -19.64 1.17 10.57
C ASP A 46 -19.76 1.22 9.04
N SER A 47 -18.63 1.38 8.34
CA SER A 47 -18.60 1.14 6.91
C SER A 47 -18.36 -0.34 6.59
N GLY A 48 -18.89 -0.81 5.47
CA GLY A 48 -18.69 -2.13 4.91
C GLY A 48 -17.35 -2.25 4.19
N ASN A 49 -16.98 -3.49 3.92
CA ASN A 49 -15.75 -3.85 3.22
C ASN A 49 -15.84 -3.50 1.73
N ILE A 50 -14.68 -3.36 1.08
CA ILE A 50 -14.58 -3.15 -0.36
C ILE A 50 -13.64 -4.21 -0.94
N ASP A 51 -14.20 -5.09 -1.77
CA ASP A 51 -13.47 -6.15 -2.47
C ASP A 51 -13.51 -5.90 -3.98
N VAL A 52 -12.35 -5.64 -4.58
CA VAL A 52 -12.18 -5.45 -6.04
C VAL A 52 -11.32 -6.57 -6.59
N ASN A 53 -11.92 -7.43 -7.41
CA ASN A 53 -11.27 -8.59 -8.01
C ASN A 53 -11.37 -8.51 -9.54
N ALA A 54 -10.25 -8.77 -10.21
CA ALA A 54 -10.22 -8.92 -11.65
C ALA A 54 -9.22 -10.01 -12.05
N GLU A 55 -9.52 -10.72 -13.14
CA GLU A 55 -8.50 -11.51 -13.81
C GLU A 55 -7.45 -10.60 -14.44
N GLY A 56 -7.89 -9.59 -15.18
CA GLY A 56 -7.02 -8.60 -15.81
C GLY A 56 -6.68 -7.42 -14.93
N ASP A 57 -6.36 -6.29 -15.55
CA ASP A 57 -6.02 -5.05 -14.87
C ASP A 57 -7.19 -4.50 -14.03
N ILE A 58 -6.84 -3.86 -12.92
CA ILE A 58 -7.75 -3.05 -12.12
C ILE A 58 -7.32 -1.60 -12.24
N ASN A 59 -8.19 -0.76 -12.79
CA ASN A 59 -8.00 0.68 -12.90
C ASN A 59 -9.13 1.38 -12.12
N THR A 60 -8.79 2.02 -11.01
CA THR A 60 -9.75 2.76 -10.16
C THR A 60 -9.29 4.19 -9.91
N GLU A 61 -10.22 5.08 -9.53
CA GLU A 61 -9.83 6.35 -8.91
C GLU A 61 -9.51 6.12 -7.43
N ASN A 62 -10.23 6.75 -6.49
CA ASN A 62 -10.01 6.51 -5.07
C ASN A 62 -10.85 5.34 -4.57
N ILE A 63 -10.35 4.62 -3.57
CA ILE A 63 -11.11 3.60 -2.85
C ILE A 63 -11.11 3.96 -1.36
N SER A 64 -12.30 4.21 -0.81
CA SER A 64 -12.42 4.74 0.55
C SER A 64 -13.46 3.97 1.36
N SER A 65 -13.07 3.50 2.53
CA SER A 65 -13.98 2.94 3.54
C SER A 65 -13.93 3.80 4.79
N ILE A 66 -15.01 4.53 5.08
CA ILE A 66 -15.04 5.57 6.11
C ILE A 66 -16.26 5.36 7.02
N GLY A 67 -16.05 5.19 8.32
CA GLY A 67 -17.14 5.03 9.29
C GLY A 67 -16.69 5.13 10.75
N ASN A 68 -17.56 4.72 11.69
CA ASN A 68 -17.19 4.59 13.11
C ASN A 68 -16.08 3.56 13.28
N ASN A 69 -16.32 2.33 12.80
CA ASN A 69 -15.26 1.43 12.34
C ASN A 69 -15.27 1.47 10.81
N SER A 70 -14.10 1.43 10.18
CA SER A 70 -14.03 1.26 8.73
C SER A 70 -13.89 -0.21 8.35
N GLY A 71 -14.50 -0.58 7.23
CA GLY A 71 -14.30 -1.88 6.61
C GLY A 71 -12.93 -2.01 5.94
N ASP A 72 -12.54 -3.25 5.70
CA ASP A 72 -11.31 -3.61 5.00
C ASP A 72 -11.40 -3.28 3.50
N ILE A 73 -10.25 -3.06 2.86
CA ILE A 73 -10.15 -2.89 1.42
C ILE A 73 -9.22 -3.97 0.85
N SER A 74 -9.74 -4.80 -0.05
CA SER A 74 -8.95 -5.77 -0.82
C SER A 74 -9.01 -5.46 -2.31
N VAL A 75 -7.86 -5.36 -2.96
CA VAL A 75 -7.74 -5.16 -4.41
C VAL A 75 -6.83 -6.23 -4.99
N ASN A 76 -7.37 -7.09 -5.84
CA ASN A 76 -6.68 -8.28 -6.32
C ASN A 76 -6.82 -8.45 -7.85
N SER A 77 -5.70 -8.22 -8.56
CA SER A 77 -5.56 -8.54 -9.98
C SER A 77 -4.78 -9.85 -10.15
N GLN A 78 -5.42 -10.86 -10.74
CA GLN A 78 -4.89 -12.22 -10.78
C GLN A 78 -3.87 -12.46 -11.89
N GLU A 79 -3.91 -11.70 -12.99
CA GLU A 79 -2.97 -11.79 -14.10
C GLU A 79 -2.48 -10.41 -14.58
N GLY A 80 -2.98 -9.32 -14.00
CA GLY A 80 -2.71 -7.96 -14.44
C GLY A 80 -2.05 -7.06 -13.40
N SER A 81 -2.18 -5.75 -13.65
CA SER A 81 -1.70 -4.66 -12.81
C SER A 81 -2.83 -4.04 -11.98
N VAL A 82 -2.46 -3.35 -10.91
CA VAL A 82 -3.37 -2.50 -10.14
C VAL A 82 -2.94 -1.05 -10.29
N ASN A 83 -3.82 -0.22 -10.83
CA ASN A 83 -3.64 1.22 -10.97
C ASN A 83 -4.76 1.95 -10.23
N THR A 84 -4.43 2.63 -9.13
CA THR A 84 -5.41 3.38 -8.34
C THR A 84 -4.89 4.78 -8.02
N ASN A 85 -5.79 5.69 -7.65
CA ASN A 85 -5.40 6.88 -6.91
C ASN A 85 -5.21 6.50 -5.43
N ASN A 86 -5.84 7.21 -4.49
CA ASN A 86 -5.66 6.93 -3.07
C ASN A 86 -6.51 5.74 -2.63
N ILE A 87 -6.01 5.00 -1.64
CA ILE A 87 -6.76 3.95 -0.96
C ILE A 87 -6.75 4.25 0.53
N GLU A 88 -7.92 4.37 1.15
CA GLU A 88 -7.99 4.75 2.55
C GLU A 88 -9.08 4.00 3.33
N THR A 89 -8.72 3.57 4.53
CA THR A 89 -9.68 3.18 5.56
C THR A 89 -9.59 4.22 6.68
N ILE A 90 -10.74 4.76 7.11
CA ILE A 90 -10.81 5.79 8.15
C ILE A 90 -11.89 5.44 9.16
N ALA A 91 -11.48 5.20 10.40
CA ALA A 91 -12.38 4.98 11.53
C ALA A 91 -12.40 6.18 12.47
N GLU A 92 -13.53 6.88 12.53
CA GLU A 92 -13.70 8.11 13.32
C GLU A 92 -13.69 7.88 14.84
N ALA A 93 -14.15 6.71 15.29
CA ALA A 93 -14.29 6.38 16.72
C ALA A 93 -13.72 5.01 17.09
N GLY A 94 -13.58 4.13 16.11
CA GLY A 94 -13.31 2.71 16.26
C GLY A 94 -11.98 2.29 15.66
N ASN A 95 -11.94 1.07 15.16
CA ASN A 95 -10.78 0.51 14.48
C ASN A 95 -10.89 0.73 12.97
N SER A 96 -9.77 1.07 12.35
CA SER A 96 -9.68 1.15 10.91
C SER A 96 -9.46 -0.23 10.29
N GLY A 97 -10.04 -0.46 9.12
CA GLY A 97 -9.84 -1.68 8.36
C GLY A 97 -8.43 -1.82 7.78
N ASP A 98 -8.08 -3.06 7.43
CA ASP A 98 -6.86 -3.43 6.73
C ASP A 98 -6.95 -3.05 5.24
N ILE A 99 -5.78 -2.86 4.61
CA ILE A 99 -5.68 -2.62 3.17
C ILE A 99 -4.75 -3.67 2.57
N ASN A 100 -5.27 -4.49 1.66
CA ASN A 100 -4.51 -5.52 0.97
C ASN A 100 -4.59 -5.35 -0.55
N ILE A 101 -3.43 -5.17 -1.19
CA ILE A 101 -3.32 -4.98 -2.64
C ILE A 101 -2.40 -6.06 -3.20
N VAL A 102 -2.92 -6.84 -4.14
CA VAL A 102 -2.19 -7.92 -4.80
C VAL A 102 -2.32 -7.78 -6.31
N ALA A 103 -1.20 -7.86 -7.01
CA ALA A 103 -1.16 -7.92 -8.46
C ALA A 103 -0.06 -8.89 -8.90
N ILE A 104 -0.24 -9.54 -10.05
CA ILE A 104 0.87 -10.23 -10.70
C ILE A 104 1.87 -9.20 -11.23
N ASP A 105 1.40 -8.22 -11.99
CA ASP A 105 2.24 -7.21 -12.61
C ASP A 105 2.41 -5.99 -11.69
N ASP A 106 2.47 -4.79 -12.24
CA ASP A 106 2.78 -3.58 -11.48
C ASP A 106 1.64 -3.20 -10.55
N ILE A 107 2.01 -2.65 -9.39
CA ILE A 107 1.09 -1.90 -8.54
C ILE A 107 1.51 -0.43 -8.62
N SER A 108 0.58 0.43 -9.03
CA SER A 108 0.76 1.88 -9.06
C SER A 108 -0.40 2.56 -8.34
N THR A 109 -0.15 3.08 -7.14
CA THR A 109 -1.18 3.75 -6.34
C THR A 109 -0.77 5.17 -5.95
N GLY A 110 -1.75 5.96 -5.55
CA GLY A 110 -1.55 7.20 -4.80
C GLY A 110 -1.10 6.92 -3.36
N ASN A 111 -1.64 7.69 -2.41
CA ASN A 111 -1.40 7.43 -0.99
C ASN A 111 -2.21 6.21 -0.54
N ILE A 112 -1.67 5.47 0.42
CA ILE A 112 -2.38 4.37 1.08
C ILE A 112 -2.43 4.66 2.57
N SER A 113 -3.61 4.71 3.17
CA SER A 113 -3.72 5.05 4.59
C SER A 113 -4.78 4.25 5.33
N SER A 114 -4.39 3.67 6.46
CA SER A 114 -5.33 3.14 7.46
C SER A 114 -5.24 4.01 8.71
N ILE A 115 -6.33 4.70 9.04
CA ILE A 115 -6.38 5.70 10.11
C ILE A 115 -7.51 5.37 11.06
N GLY A 116 -7.19 5.03 12.31
CA GLY A 116 -8.19 4.70 13.32
C GLY A 116 -8.09 5.56 14.57
N ASN A 117 -9.23 5.86 15.19
CA ASN A 117 -9.22 6.48 16.52
C ASN A 117 -8.72 5.50 17.59
N ASN A 118 -9.16 4.23 17.55
CA ASN A 118 -8.61 3.17 18.38
C ASN A 118 -7.40 2.55 17.70
N ASN A 119 -7.54 1.47 16.93
CA ASN A 119 -6.43 0.87 16.20
C ASN A 119 -6.51 1.23 14.72
N SER A 120 -5.38 1.36 14.04
CA SER A 120 -5.38 1.29 12.58
C SER A 120 -5.24 -0.16 12.13
N GLY A 121 -5.67 -0.44 10.90
CA GLY A 121 -5.37 -1.68 10.22
C GLY A 121 -3.95 -1.73 9.67
N ASP A 122 -3.58 -2.91 9.20
CA ASP A 122 -2.34 -3.22 8.50
C ASP A 122 -2.46 -2.84 7.02
N ILE A 123 -1.31 -2.57 6.39
CA ILE A 123 -1.23 -2.32 4.95
C ILE A 123 -0.29 -3.35 4.31
N SER A 124 -0.83 -4.16 3.40
CA SER A 124 -0.11 -5.16 2.61
C SER A 124 -0.17 -4.82 1.12
N VAL A 125 0.99 -4.72 0.47
CA VAL A 125 1.10 -4.47 -0.97
C VAL A 125 2.06 -5.48 -1.60
N ASN A 126 1.59 -6.29 -2.54
CA ASN A 126 2.35 -7.38 -3.13
C ASN A 126 2.25 -7.43 -4.66
N SER A 127 3.32 -7.03 -5.34
CA SER A 127 3.52 -7.26 -6.78
C SER A 127 4.38 -8.51 -6.99
N GLN A 128 3.79 -9.57 -7.54
CA GLN A 128 4.44 -10.89 -7.58
C GLN A 128 5.54 -11.00 -8.65
N ALA A 129 5.38 -10.31 -9.78
CA ALA A 129 6.28 -10.40 -10.93
C ALA A 129 6.90 -9.05 -11.32
N SER A 130 6.41 -7.93 -10.78
CA SER A 130 6.91 -6.60 -11.16
C SER A 130 7.20 -5.67 -9.98
N SER A 131 6.88 -4.38 -10.10
CA SER A 131 7.26 -3.33 -9.15
C SER A 131 6.06 -2.79 -8.40
N VAL A 132 6.34 -2.19 -7.24
CA VAL A 132 5.38 -1.38 -6.48
C VAL A 132 5.79 0.09 -6.59
N ASN A 133 4.86 0.94 -6.99
CA ASN A 133 5.01 2.39 -7.04
C ASN A 133 3.85 3.02 -6.25
N THR A 134 4.16 3.73 -5.17
CA THR A 134 3.15 4.38 -4.33
C THR A 134 3.61 5.78 -3.94
N ASN A 135 2.67 6.62 -3.50
CA ASN A 135 3.03 7.85 -2.78
C ASN A 135 3.31 7.53 -1.31
N ASN A 136 2.70 8.24 -0.37
CA ASN A 136 2.93 7.99 1.05
C ASN A 136 2.08 6.80 1.52
N ILE A 137 2.62 6.05 2.48
CA ILE A 137 1.91 4.95 3.13
C ILE A 137 1.85 5.24 4.62
N THR A 138 0.66 5.18 5.22
CA THR A 138 0.47 5.56 6.62
C THR A 138 -0.47 4.62 7.34
N THR A 139 0.01 4.04 8.44
CA THR A 139 -0.84 3.45 9.48
C THR A 139 -0.78 4.36 10.71
N GLN A 140 -1.93 4.85 11.15
CA GLN A 140 -1.99 5.78 12.27
C GLN A 140 -3.18 5.49 13.17
N ALA A 141 -2.89 5.37 14.47
CA ALA A 141 -3.89 5.27 15.51
C ALA A 141 -3.82 6.49 16.44
N GLU A 142 -4.96 6.96 16.94
CA GLU A 142 -4.97 8.03 17.96
C GLU A 142 -4.77 7.49 19.38
N THR A 143 -5.43 6.38 19.73
CA THR A 143 -5.50 5.89 21.12
C THR A 143 -5.18 4.39 21.31
N GLY A 144 -5.13 3.61 20.25
CA GLY A 144 -4.82 2.17 20.24
C GLY A 144 -3.44 1.92 19.65
N THR A 145 -3.27 0.97 18.73
CA THR A 145 -1.97 0.69 18.07
C THR A 145 -2.05 0.95 16.57
N ALA A 146 -0.95 1.44 15.99
CA ALA A 146 -0.82 1.51 14.53
C ALA A 146 -0.39 0.15 13.96
N GLY A 147 -0.93 -0.18 12.80
CA GLY A 147 -0.70 -1.44 12.09
C GLY A 147 0.65 -1.54 11.41
N ASP A 148 0.99 -2.74 11.00
CA ASP A 148 2.18 -3.09 10.23
C ASP A 148 2.03 -2.63 8.78
N ILE A 149 3.16 -2.37 8.12
CA ILE A 149 3.23 -2.04 6.70
C ILE A 149 4.17 -3.04 6.02
N ASP A 150 3.60 -3.90 5.18
CA ASP A 150 4.30 -4.93 4.44
C ASP A 150 4.23 -4.64 2.94
N ILE A 151 5.38 -4.47 2.31
CA ILE A 151 5.48 -4.24 0.86
C ILE A 151 6.44 -5.26 0.27
N SER A 152 5.96 -5.99 -0.73
CA SER A 152 6.77 -6.92 -1.49
C SER A 152 6.63 -6.69 -2.98
N ALA A 153 7.77 -6.77 -3.67
CA ALA A 153 7.82 -6.69 -5.12
C ALA A 153 8.90 -7.66 -5.64
N ARG A 154 8.72 -8.21 -6.83
CA ARG A 154 9.85 -8.89 -7.48
C ARG A 154 10.94 -7.88 -7.85
N ASN A 155 10.54 -6.80 -8.52
CA ASN A 155 11.42 -5.76 -9.03
C ASN A 155 11.62 -4.65 -7.98
N ASN A 156 11.25 -3.41 -8.29
CA ASN A 156 11.53 -2.27 -7.42
C ASN A 156 10.36 -1.97 -6.49
N ILE A 157 10.65 -1.40 -5.33
CA ILE A 157 9.69 -0.69 -4.50
C ILE A 157 10.07 0.79 -4.55
N ASN A 158 9.16 1.62 -5.06
CA ASN A 158 9.28 3.07 -5.07
C ASN A 158 8.13 3.67 -4.26
N THR A 159 8.42 4.31 -3.14
CA THR A 159 7.40 4.95 -2.29
C THR A 159 7.79 6.39 -1.95
N GLY A 160 6.80 7.16 -1.53
CA GLY A 160 7.02 8.35 -0.71
C GLY A 160 7.46 7.96 0.71
N ASN A 161 7.00 8.74 1.69
CA ASN A 161 7.24 8.44 3.10
C ASN A 161 6.39 7.24 3.55
N ILE A 162 6.94 6.44 4.46
CA ILE A 162 6.25 5.32 5.09
C ILE A 162 6.24 5.57 6.59
N THR A 163 5.05 5.54 7.19
CA THR A 163 4.87 5.94 8.58
C THR A 163 3.90 4.99 9.26
N SER A 164 4.35 4.30 10.30
CA SER A 164 3.48 3.60 11.24
C SER A 164 3.64 4.26 12.60
N THR A 165 2.61 4.94 13.10
CA THR A 165 2.77 5.79 14.29
C THR A 165 1.59 5.79 15.21
N ASN A 166 1.86 5.65 16.51
CA ASN A 166 0.90 5.88 17.57
C ASN A 166 1.58 5.93 18.97
N PRO A 167 0.99 6.63 19.98
CA PRO A 167 1.54 6.75 21.34
C PRO A 167 1.63 5.47 22.20
N GLN A 168 0.77 4.48 21.99
CA GLN A 168 0.75 3.20 22.70
C GLN A 168 1.55 2.09 22.00
N GLY A 169 1.73 2.19 20.67
CA GLY A 169 2.53 1.25 19.91
C GLY A 169 2.37 1.41 18.40
N SER A 170 3.48 1.31 17.70
CA SER A 170 3.55 1.36 16.24
C SER A 170 3.94 0.00 15.65
N GLY A 171 3.44 -0.27 14.45
CA GLY A 171 3.70 -1.47 13.70
C GLY A 171 5.08 -1.50 13.05
N ASN A 172 5.47 -2.70 12.62
CA ASN A 172 6.67 -2.93 11.83
C ASN A 172 6.49 -2.43 10.41
N ILE A 173 7.59 -2.07 9.77
CA ILE A 173 7.64 -1.71 8.37
C ILE A 173 8.60 -2.68 7.68
N ASN A 174 8.08 -3.55 6.81
CA ASN A 174 8.86 -4.53 6.07
C ASN A 174 8.75 -4.28 4.57
N LEU A 175 9.88 -4.00 3.92
CA LEU A 175 9.96 -3.86 2.47
C LEU A 175 10.88 -4.94 1.93
N THR A 176 10.41 -5.72 0.96
CA THR A 176 11.19 -6.81 0.36
C THR A 176 11.14 -6.77 -1.16
N THR A 177 12.31 -6.75 -1.78
CA THR A 177 12.47 -6.92 -3.23
C THR A 177 13.25 -8.20 -3.55
N GLU A 178 12.85 -8.96 -4.56
CA GLU A 178 13.60 -10.16 -4.98
C GLU A 178 14.84 -9.82 -5.83
N VAL A 179 14.71 -8.87 -6.77
CA VAL A 179 15.77 -8.52 -7.72
C VAL A 179 16.03 -7.01 -7.85
N GLY A 180 15.07 -6.16 -7.51
CA GLY A 180 15.18 -4.71 -7.69
C GLY A 180 15.73 -3.97 -6.47
N LYS A 181 15.41 -2.68 -6.39
CA LYS A 181 15.83 -1.78 -5.33
C LYS A 181 14.64 -1.27 -4.54
N ILE A 182 14.92 -0.90 -3.30
CA ILE A 182 13.99 -0.14 -2.45
C ILE A 182 14.39 1.33 -2.47
N ASN A 183 13.49 2.18 -2.97
CA ASN A 183 13.62 3.63 -2.98
C ASN A 183 12.41 4.24 -2.24
N THR A 184 12.64 4.82 -1.07
CA THR A 184 11.58 5.45 -0.28
C THR A 184 11.96 6.88 0.10
N GLY A 185 10.98 7.65 0.56
CA GLY A 185 11.21 8.82 1.40
C GLY A 185 11.67 8.41 2.81
N GLU A 186 11.21 9.15 3.81
CA GLU A 186 11.43 8.81 5.21
C GLU A 186 10.64 7.54 5.59
N VAL A 187 11.29 6.63 6.33
CA VAL A 187 10.64 5.45 6.90
C VAL A 187 10.68 5.59 8.42
N PHE A 188 9.50 5.67 9.03
CA PHE A 188 9.37 5.95 10.46
C PHE A 188 8.35 5.03 11.14
N THR A 189 8.79 4.42 12.23
CA THR A 189 7.95 3.77 13.23
C THR A 189 8.51 4.10 14.61
N ASP A 190 7.63 4.35 15.58
CA ASP A 190 8.04 4.75 16.93
C ASP A 190 8.61 3.55 17.70
N THR A 191 7.80 2.49 17.84
CA THR A 191 8.17 1.28 18.59
C THR A 191 8.39 0.06 17.71
N GLY A 192 8.03 0.12 16.43
CA GLY A 192 8.14 -0.99 15.50
C GLY A 192 9.57 -1.19 14.99
N LYS A 193 9.74 -2.22 14.17
CA LYS A 193 11.01 -2.48 13.47
C LYS A 193 10.91 -2.05 12.02
N ILE A 194 12.03 -1.60 11.47
CA ILE A 194 12.16 -1.34 10.03
C ILE A 194 13.06 -2.41 9.44
N ASN A 195 12.53 -3.16 8.46
CA ASN A 195 13.24 -4.19 7.72
C ASN A 195 13.18 -3.88 6.23
N LEU A 196 14.33 -3.54 5.63
CA LEU A 196 14.47 -3.28 4.20
C LEU A 196 15.36 -4.39 3.60
N ASN A 197 14.74 -5.30 2.86
CA ASN A 197 15.38 -6.48 2.29
C ASN A 197 15.47 -6.35 0.77
N GLN A 198 16.67 -6.10 0.24
CA GLN A 198 16.93 -6.02 -1.19
C GLN A 198 18.21 -6.78 -1.53
N PRO A 199 18.40 -7.21 -2.79
CA PRO A 199 19.60 -7.95 -3.20
C PRO A 199 20.87 -7.22 -2.81
N ASN A 200 21.73 -7.91 -2.06
CA ASN A 200 23.03 -7.44 -1.62
C ASN A 200 23.02 -6.25 -0.63
N ASN A 201 21.87 -5.88 -0.06
CA ASN A 201 21.79 -4.83 0.96
C ASN A 201 20.55 -4.98 1.87
N ASN A 202 20.69 -5.72 2.97
CA ASN A 202 19.62 -5.82 3.97
C ASN A 202 19.89 -4.84 5.11
N ILE A 203 18.95 -3.93 5.36
CA ILE A 203 18.98 -3.00 6.49
C ILE A 203 17.84 -3.40 7.43
N SER A 204 18.19 -3.94 8.60
CA SER A 204 17.24 -4.16 9.69
C SER A 204 17.65 -3.28 10.85
N SER A 205 16.74 -2.42 11.30
CA SER A 205 16.95 -1.54 12.44
C SER A 205 15.84 -1.74 13.46
N VAL A 206 16.25 -1.93 14.72
CA VAL A 206 15.41 -1.72 15.88
C VAL A 206 15.56 -0.23 16.19
N VAL A 207 14.52 0.57 15.97
CA VAL A 207 14.61 2.01 16.19
C VAL A 207 14.60 2.27 17.70
N GLU A 208 15.74 2.65 18.27
CA GLU A 208 15.76 3.40 19.53
C GLU A 208 15.63 4.89 19.18
N ASN A 209 14.38 5.38 19.09
CA ASN A 209 13.98 6.80 19.10
C ASN A 209 14.71 7.78 18.15
N ASN A 210 15.06 7.41 16.91
CA ASN A 210 15.61 8.38 15.95
C ASN A 210 15.26 8.01 14.49
N PRO A 211 14.70 8.94 13.67
CA PRO A 211 14.35 8.65 12.28
C PRO A 211 15.58 8.32 11.43
N ILE A 212 15.43 7.33 10.54
CA ILE A 212 16.49 6.90 9.63
C ILE A 212 16.28 7.61 8.28
N SER A 213 17.16 8.56 7.98
CA SER A 213 17.26 9.13 6.64
C SER A 213 18.17 8.25 5.78
N ILE A 214 17.60 7.50 4.82
CA ILE A 214 18.37 6.77 3.82
C ILE A 214 18.61 7.67 2.59
N THR A 215 19.85 8.11 2.40
CA THR A 215 20.25 8.78 1.15
C THR A 215 20.53 7.75 0.06
N PRO A 216 20.16 8.00 -1.21
CA PRO A 216 20.40 7.07 -2.31
C PRO A 216 21.91 6.79 -2.49
N SER A 217 22.24 5.52 -2.69
CA SER A 217 23.60 5.04 -2.98
C SER A 217 24.20 5.77 -4.17
N SER A 218 25.25 6.57 -3.94
CA SER A 218 26.06 7.15 -5.01
C SER A 218 26.83 6.05 -5.73
N THR A 219 26.66 5.96 -7.04
CA THR A 219 27.40 5.07 -7.96
C THR A 219 28.92 5.17 -7.76
N PRO A 220 29.68 4.06 -7.85
CA PRO A 220 31.14 4.10 -7.71
C PRO A 220 31.79 4.80 -8.93
N SER A 221 32.54 5.86 -8.65
CA SER A 221 33.43 6.53 -9.60
C SER A 221 34.58 5.60 -10.01
N THR A 222 34.57 5.09 -11.23
CA THR A 222 35.73 4.45 -11.84
C THR A 222 36.66 5.51 -12.42
N THR A 223 37.61 6.00 -11.63
CA THR A 223 38.84 6.62 -12.16
C THR A 223 39.96 5.59 -12.15
N ALA A 224 40.12 4.91 -13.28
CA ALA A 224 41.34 4.16 -13.59
C ALA A 224 42.45 5.15 -13.93
N THR A 225 43.32 5.45 -12.96
CA THR A 225 44.70 5.89 -13.21
C THR A 225 45.54 4.61 -13.19
N GLY A 226 46.10 4.14 -14.30
CA GLY A 226 47.17 4.84 -15.00
C GLY A 226 48.48 4.18 -14.55
N PHE A 227 48.98 3.29 -15.41
CA PHE A 227 50.23 2.55 -15.34
C PHE A 227 51.41 3.32 -14.73
N ASP A 228 52.19 2.63 -13.88
CA ASP A 228 53.63 2.86 -13.76
C ASP A 228 54.35 1.50 -13.62
N ILE A 229 55.02 1.09 -14.69
CA ILE A 229 56.12 0.12 -14.69
C ILE A 229 57.29 0.82 -15.36
N ASN A 230 58.42 0.97 -14.65
CA ASN A 230 59.72 0.55 -15.18
C ASN A 230 60.86 0.67 -14.15
N ILE A 231 61.46 -0.51 -13.91
CA ILE A 231 62.85 -0.86 -13.57
C ILE A 231 63.39 -0.37 -12.21
#